data_AF-A0A0G1VTF3-F1
#
_entry.id   AF-A0A0G1VTF3-F1
#
_cell.length_a   1.000
_cell.length_b   1.000
_cell.length_c   1.000
_cell.angle_alpha   90.00
_cell.angle_beta   90.00
_cell.angle_gamma   90.00
#
_symmetry.space_group_name_H-M   'P 1'
#
loop_
_entity.id
_entity.type
_entity.pdbx_description
1 polymer ?
#
loop_
_entity_poly.entity_id
_entity_poly.type
_entity_poly.pdbx_seq_one_letter_code
_entity_poly.pdbx_strand_id
1 'polypeptide(L)' 'LAELAKNNFKTDVVIANPFNKVSAPAFLENILKETGPEFAVAIGLALRKLSEEE' A
#
# COMPACT_ATOMS: atom_id res chain seq x y z
N LEU A 1 -8.11 13.42 3.85
CA LEU A 1 -6.71 13.78 3.53
C LEU A 1 -6.43 13.78 2.03
N ALA A 2 -6.76 12.71 1.30
CA ALA A 2 -6.57 12.65 -0.15
C ALA A 2 -7.19 13.84 -0.91
N GLU A 3 -8.45 14.18 -0.63
CA GLU A 3 -9.13 15.34 -1.24
C GLU A 3 -8.44 16.67 -0.95
N LEU A 4 -8.00 16.89 0.29
CA LEU A 4 -7.28 18.10 0.69
C LEU A 4 -5.93 18.18 -0.04
N ALA A 5 -5.20 17.06 -0.12
CA ALA A 5 -3.94 16.98 -0.85
C ALA A 5 -4.15 17.23 -2.35
N LYS A 6 -5.16 16.61 -2.97
CA LYS A 6 -5.51 16.81 -4.39
C LYS A 6 -5.80 18.28 -4.70
N ASN A 7 -6.60 18.92 -3.84
CA ASN A 7 -6.96 20.33 -4.00
C ASN A 7 -5.77 21.29 -3.85
N ASN A 8 -4.81 20.97 -2.99
CA ASN A 8 -3.65 21.82 -2.73
C ASN A 8 -2.51 21.58 -3.73
N PHE A 9 -2.22 20.33 -4.06
CA PHE A 9 -1.13 19.97 -4.98
C PHE A 9 -1.53 20.10 -6.45
N LYS A 10 -2.82 20.25 -6.77
CA LYS A 10 -3.35 20.38 -8.14
C LYS A 10 -2.89 19.24 -9.06
N THR A 11 -2.78 18.05 -8.50
CA THR A 11 -2.34 16.83 -9.19
C THR A 11 -3.14 15.64 -8.66
N ASP A 12 -3.11 14.52 -9.39
CA ASP A 12 -3.76 13.30 -8.95
C ASP A 12 -3.09 12.76 -7.68
N VAL A 13 -3.93 12.42 -6.70
CA VAL A 13 -3.51 11.87 -5.42
C VAL A 13 -4.23 10.54 -5.22
N VAL A 14 -3.45 9.52 -4.89
CA VAL A 14 -3.94 8.17 -4.59
C VAL A 14 -3.43 7.73 -3.22
N ILE A 15 -4.24 6.96 -2.49
CA ILE A 15 -3.78 6.29 -1.28
C ILE A 15 -2.93 5.09 -1.67
N ALA A 16 -1.81 4.89 -0.99
CA ALA A 16 -0.91 3.79 -1.27
C ALA A 16 -1.57 2.43 -0.99
N ASN A 17 -1.32 1.45 -1.86
CA ASN A 17 -1.67 0.04 -1.64
C ASN A 17 -0.38 -0.80 -1.55
N PRO A 18 0.18 -1.00 -0.34
CA PRO A 18 1.43 -1.75 -0.18
C PRO A 18 1.33 -3.23 -0.53
N PHE A 19 0.12 -3.80 -0.49
CA PHE A 19 -0.13 -5.22 -0.77
C PHE A 19 -0.31 -5.50 -2.27
N ASN A 20 -0.16 -4.52 -3.16
CA ASN A 20 -0.39 -4.70 -4.60
C ASN A 20 0.55 -5.69 -5.30
N LYS A 21 1.69 -6.04 -4.67
CA LYS A 21 2.68 -7.01 -5.18
C LYS A 21 2.57 -8.38 -4.52
N VAL A 22 1.57 -8.62 -3.67
CA VAL A 22 1.38 -9.89 -2.97
C VAL A 22 -0.03 -10.43 -3.21
N SER A 23 -0.16 -11.76 -3.23
CA SER A 23 -1.46 -12.42 -3.30
C SER A 23 -2.00 -12.62 -1.88
N ALA A 24 -3.25 -12.22 -1.65
CA ALA A 24 -3.96 -12.40 -0.40
C ALA A 24 -5.37 -12.96 -0.64
N PRO A 25 -5.95 -13.72 0.30
CA PRO A 25 -7.34 -14.16 0.23
C PRO A 25 -8.32 -12.99 0.05
N ALA A 26 -9.33 -13.15 -0.80
CA ALA A 26 -10.29 -12.09 -1.16
C ALA A 26 -11.03 -11.49 0.06
N PHE A 27 -11.30 -12.29 1.10
CA PHE A 27 -11.98 -11.80 2.30
C PHE A 27 -11.14 -10.78 3.11
N LEU A 28 -9.82 -10.73 2.89
CA LEU A 28 -8.92 -9.76 3.52
C LEU A 28 -8.77 -8.47 2.70
N GLU A 29 -9.33 -8.38 1.50
CA GLU A 29 -9.05 -7.27 0.60
C GLU A 29 -9.45 -5.91 1.18
N ASN A 30 -10.60 -5.83 1.85
CA ASN A 30 -11.06 -4.58 2.46
C ASN A 30 -10.14 -4.14 3.61
N ILE A 31 -9.81 -5.07 4.51
CA ILE A 31 -8.95 -4.73 5.66
C ILE A 31 -7.54 -4.34 5.20
N LEU A 32 -6.97 -5.05 4.21
CA LEU A 32 -5.65 -4.72 3.67
C LEU A 32 -5.62 -3.39 2.92
N LYS A 33 -6.72 -2.96 2.31
CA LYS A 33 -6.84 -1.62 1.71
C LYS A 33 -6.94 -0.52 2.76
N GLU A 34 -7.70 -0.76 3.83
CA GLU A 34 -7.91 0.21 4.91
C GLU A 34 -6.67 0.39 5.77
N THR A 35 -6.02 -0.70 6.18
CA THR A 35 -4.81 -0.67 7.04
C THR A 35 -3.52 -0.70 6.23
N GLY A 36 -3.61 -0.70 4.91
CA GLY A 36 -2.48 -0.88 4.00
C GLY A 36 -1.34 0.10 4.29
N PRO A 37 -1.60 1.43 4.25
CA PRO A 37 -0.59 2.46 4.44
C PRO A 37 0.24 2.32 5.72
N GLU A 38 -0.35 1.85 6.82
CA GLU A 38 0.33 1.64 8.11
C GLU A 38 1.40 0.55 8.04
N PHE A 39 1.23 -0.45 7.16
CA PHE A 39 2.17 -1.55 6.96
C PHE A 39 3.18 -1.32 5.82
N ALA A 40 3.19 -0.14 5.18
CA ALA A 40 4.02 0.11 3.99
C ALA A 40 5.51 -0.22 4.18
N VAL A 41 6.07 0.13 5.34
CA VAL A 41 7.48 -0.15 5.66
C VAL A 41 7.72 -1.64 5.87
N ALA A 42 6.84 -2.32 6.61
CA ALA A 42 6.97 -3.75 6.89
C ALA A 42 6.90 -4.59 5.60
N ILE A 43 5.95 -4.28 4.72
CA ILE A 43 5.83 -4.95 3.42
C ILE A 43 7.05 -4.68 2.53
N GLY A 44 7.57 -3.45 2.53
CA GLY A 44 8.80 -3.12 1.82
C GLY A 44 10.01 -3.95 2.29
N LEU A 45 10.17 -4.14 3.60
CA LEU A 45 11.23 -4.98 4.17
C LEU A 45 11.06 -6.45 3.78
N ALA A 46 9.84 -6.99 3.88
CA ALA A 46 9.55 -8.37 3.51
C ALA A 46 9.84 -8.64 2.02
N LEU A 47 9.37 -7.75 1.13
CA LEU A 47 9.62 -7.85 -0.31
C LEU A 47 11.12 -7.75 -0.65
N ARG A 48 11.85 -6.85 0.01
CA ARG A 48 13.31 -6.76 -0.17
C ARG A 48 13.99 -8.06 0.21
N LYS A 49 13.66 -8.64 1.35
CA LYS A 49 14.28 -9.89 1.80
C LYS A 49 14.00 -11.03 0.81
N LEU A 50 12.76 -11.12 0.31
CA LEU A 50 12.39 -12.09 -0.72
C LEU A 50 13.22 -11.91 -2.00
N SER A 51 13.43 -10.68 -2.46
CA SER A 51 14.25 -10.40 -3.65
C SER A 51 15.75 -10.66 -3.48
N GLU A 52 16.23 -10.80 -2.24
CA GLU A 52 17.62 -11.17 -1.93
C GLU A 52 17.78 -12.70 -1.81
N GLU A 53 16.68 -13.45 -1.69
CA GLU A 53 16.64 -14.92 -1.58
C GLU A 53 16.38 -15.63 -2.91
N GLU A 54 15.95 -14.89 -3.94
CA GLU A 54 15.97 -15.27 -5.36
C GLU A 54 17.34 -15.02 -6.01
#